data_AF-A0A1T4Z735-F1
#
_entry.id   AF-A0A1T4Z735-F1
#
_cell.length_a   1.000
_cell.length_b   1.000
_cell.length_c   1.000
_cell.angle_alpha   90.00
_cell.angle_beta   90.00
_cell.angle_gamma   90.00
#
_symmetry.space_group_name_H-M   'P 1'
#
loop_
_entity.id
_entity.type
_entity.pdbx_description
1 polymer ?
#
loop_
_entity_poly.entity_id
_entity_poly.type
_entity_poly.pdbx_seq_one_letter_code
_entity_poly.pdbx_strand_id
1 'polypeptide(L)' 'MVNLPIEYSDKPVTPFGGMALLKRFIDQTGIRDHLATLDLPEGGSNRAYDPVHIIESFWLGIWTGASR' A
#
# COMPACT_ATOMS: atom_id res chain seq x y z
N MET A 1 7.42 -6.94 38.00
CA MET A 1 6.25 -6.61 37.16
C MET A 1 6.28 -5.11 36.94
N VAL A 2 6.40 -4.65 35.70
CA VAL A 2 6.54 -3.22 35.40
C VAL A 2 5.15 -2.58 35.43
N ASN A 3 4.96 -1.54 36.25
CA ASN A 3 3.69 -0.82 36.33
C ASN A 3 3.66 0.23 35.20
N LEU A 4 3.01 -0.10 34.09
CA LEU A 4 2.82 0.82 32.97
C LEU A 4 1.54 1.63 33.23
N PRO A 5 1.59 2.98 33.21
CA PRO A 5 0.38 3.79 33.26
C PRO A 5 -0.42 3.58 31.98
N ILE A 6 -1.66 3.11 32.11
CA ILE A 6 -2.59 2.89 31.00
C ILE A 6 -3.70 3.94 31.13
N GLU A 7 -3.94 4.70 30.07
CA GLU A 7 -4.99 5.71 29.99
C GLU A 7 -5.74 5.61 28.65
N TYR A 8 -7.02 6.00 28.65
CA TYR A 8 -7.81 6.15 27.43
C TYR A 8 -7.49 7.49 26.77
N SER A 9 -7.53 7.52 25.44
CA SER A 9 -7.30 8.74 24.66
C SER A 9 -8.50 9.04 23.78
N ASP A 10 -8.94 10.30 23.77
CA ASP A 10 -9.96 10.81 22.84
C ASP A 10 -9.40 11.07 21.43
N LYS A 11 -8.12 10.77 21.19
CA LYS A 11 -7.52 10.91 19.85
C LYS A 11 -8.27 9.98 18.88
N PRO A 12 -8.77 10.51 17.75
CA PRO A 12 -9.39 9.68 16.74
C PRO A 12 -8.34 8.74 16.14
N VAL A 13 -8.49 7.44 16.38
CA VAL A 13 -7.66 6.39 15.80
C VAL A 13 -8.46 5.69 14.71
N THR A 14 -7.88 5.53 13.53
CA THR A 14 -8.46 4.72 12.45
C THR A 14 -7.51 3.57 12.10
N PRO A 15 -8.03 2.40 11.69
CA PRO A 15 -7.18 1.30 11.25
C PRO A 15 -6.48 1.59 9.91
N PHE A 16 -6.83 2.69 9.23
CA PHE A 16 -6.34 3.04 7.90
C PHE A 16 -5.07 3.89 7.90
N GLY A 17 -4.46 4.17 9.07
CA GLY A 17 -3.24 4.97 9.16
C GLY A 17 -2.11 4.44 8.28
N GLY A 18 -1.91 3.12 8.26
CA GLY A 18 -0.92 2.48 7.38
C GLY A 18 -1.21 2.67 5.89
N MET A 19 -2.49 2.61 5.49
CA MET A 19 -2.92 2.83 4.11
C MET A 19 -2.74 4.28 3.66
N ALA A 20 -3.02 5.24 4.55
CA ALA A 20 -2.81 6.65 4.27
C ALA A 20 -1.32 6.98 4.04
N LEU A 21 -0.42 6.33 4.79
CA LEU A 21 1.02 6.46 4.58
C LEU A 21 1.48 5.86 3.25
N LEU A 22 1.01 4.65 2.91
CA LEU A 22 1.32 4.03 1.61
C LEU A 22 0.85 4.89 0.44
N LYS A 23 -0.38 5.42 0.51
CA LYS A 23 -0.92 6.31 -0.54
C LYS A 23 -0.03 7.54 -0.73
N ARG A 24 0.32 8.22 0.37
CA ARG A 24 1.21 9.39 0.32
C ARG A 24 2.57 9.04 -0.27
N PHE A 25 3.13 7.88 0.05
CA PHE A 25 4.39 7.42 -0.52
C PHE A 25 4.28 7.20 -2.04
N ILE A 26 3.24 6.51 -2.52
CA ILE A 26 3.00 6.31 -3.95
C ILE A 26 2.84 7.65 -4.68
N ASP A 27 2.04 8.57 -4.13
CA ASP A 27 1.81 9.89 -4.72
C ASP A 27 3.10 10.73 -4.75
N GLN A 28 3.87 10.75 -3.65
CA GLN A 28 5.10 11.56 -3.51
C GLN A 28 6.22 11.06 -4.42
N THR A 29 6.31 9.76 -4.66
CA THR A 29 7.33 9.16 -5.53
C THR A 29 7.00 9.30 -7.01
N GLY A 30 5.73 9.58 -7.36
CA GLY A 30 5.28 9.59 -8.75
C GLY A 30 5.40 8.22 -9.43
N ILE A 31 5.51 7.14 -8.64
CA ILE A 31 5.84 5.82 -9.18
C ILE A 31 4.76 5.30 -10.13
N ARG A 32 3.48 5.57 -9.84
CA ARG A 32 2.36 5.16 -10.70
C ARG A 32 2.48 5.79 -12.08
N ASP A 33 2.77 7.09 -12.14
CA ASP A 33 2.94 7.81 -13.40
C ASP A 33 4.15 7.29 -14.16
N HIS A 34 5.25 6.99 -13.47
CA HIS A 34 6.43 6.41 -14.09
C HIS A 34 6.16 5.01 -14.66
N LEU A 35 5.46 4.13 -13.92
CA LEU A 35 5.10 2.79 -14.38
C LEU A 35 4.26 2.82 -15.66
N ALA A 36 3.38 3.82 -15.81
CA ALA A 36 2.58 4.02 -17.02
C ALA A 36 3.41 4.41 -18.26
N THR A 37 4.68 4.81 -18.09
CA THR A 37 5.60 5.11 -19.20
C THR A 37 6.40 3.90 -19.68
N LEU A 38 6.35 2.79 -18.94
CA LEU A 38 7.12 1.59 -19.24
C LEU A 38 6.36 0.65 -20.16
N ASP A 39 7.10 -0.13 -20.96
CA ASP A 39 6.55 -1.20 -21.80
C ASP A 39 6.27 -2.45 -20.96
N LEU A 40 5.24 -2.36 -20.10
CA LEU A 40 4.82 -3.46 -19.23
C LEU A 40 4.07 -4.53 -20.03
N PRO A 41 4.21 -5.82 -19.68
CA PRO A 41 3.54 -6.89 -20.40
C PRO A 41 2.02 -6.78 -20.29
N GLU A 42 1.36 -6.74 -21.44
CA GLU A 42 -0.10 -6.75 -21.52
C GLU A 42 -0.67 -8.16 -21.31
N GLY A 43 -1.81 -8.24 -20.65
CA GLY A 43 -2.51 -9.50 -20.44
C GLY A 43 -3.39 -9.88 -21.64
N GLY A 44 -3.18 -11.07 -22.20
CA GLY A 44 -4.00 -11.60 -23.31
C GLY A 44 -5.36 -12.19 -22.92
N SER A 45 -5.82 -12.00 -21.68
CA SER A 45 -7.08 -12.54 -21.16
C SER A 45 -8.08 -11.42 -20.90
N ASN A 46 -9.36 -11.67 -21.16
CA ASN A 46 -10.46 -10.75 -20.80
C ASN A 46 -10.56 -10.48 -19.28
N ARG A 47 -9.84 -11.26 -18.45
CA ARG A 47 -9.77 -11.09 -16.99
C ARG A 47 -8.37 -10.71 -16.51
N ALA A 48 -7.51 -10.23 -17.42
CA ALA A 48 -6.21 -9.74 -17.05
C ALA A 48 -6.34 -8.53 -16.12
N TYR A 49 -5.47 -8.47 -15.11
CA TYR A 49 -5.29 -7.26 -14.31
C TYR A 49 -4.34 -6.31 -15.02
N ASP A 50 -4.55 -5.02 -14.83
CA ASP A 50 -3.59 -4.00 -15.22
C ASP A 50 -2.22 -4.30 -14.56
N PRO A 51 -1.12 -4.37 -15.32
CA PRO A 51 0.20 -4.65 -14.78
C PRO A 51 0.64 -3.64 -13.70
N VAL A 52 0.20 -2.38 -13.78
CA VAL A 52 0.46 -1.37 -12.73
C VAL A 52 -0.21 -1.78 -11.42
N HIS A 53 -1.47 -2.23 -11.47
CA HIS A 53 -2.18 -2.69 -10.27
C HIS A 53 -1.54 -3.93 -9.65
N ILE A 54 -0.96 -4.83 -10.45
CA ILE A 54 -0.24 -6.00 -9.94
C ILE A 54 0.97 -5.55 -9.10
N ILE A 55 1.76 -4.61 -9.62
CA ILE A 55 2.95 -4.07 -8.94
C ILE A 55 2.55 -3.35 -7.64
N GLU A 56 1.54 -2.50 -7.69
CA GLU A 56 1.04 -1.79 -6.50
C GLU A 56 0.49 -2.74 -5.44
N SER A 57 -0.21 -3.80 -5.85
CA SER A 57 -0.72 -4.84 -4.95
C SER A 57 0.42 -5.61 -4.29
N PHE A 58 1.51 -5.85 -5.01
CA PHE A 58 2.73 -6.44 -4.43
C PHE A 58 3.35 -5.52 -3.37
N TRP A 59 3.43 -4.21 -3.63
CA TRP A 59 3.93 -3.22 -2.66
C TRP A 59 3.04 -3.11 -1.44
N LEU A 60 1.72 -3.11 -1.64
CA LEU A 60 0.74 -3.18 -0.56
C LEU A 60 0.99 -4.42 0.31
N GLY A 61 1.20 -5.58 -0.31
CA GLY A 61 1.55 -6.82 0.40
C GLY A 61 2.77 -6.65 1.29
N ILE A 62 3.88 -6.14 0.75
CA ILE A 62 5.11 -5.85 1.53
C ILE A 62 4.79 -4.88 2.68
N TRP A 63 4.06 -3.81 2.39
CA TRP A 63 3.73 -2.76 3.36
C TRP A 63 2.89 -3.28 4.52
N THR A 64 1.95 -4.19 4.25
CA THR A 64 1.10 -4.82 5.27
C THR A 64 1.74 -6.03 5.93
N GLY A 65 2.99 -6.35 5.61
CA GLY A 65 3.71 -7.49 6.19
C GLY A 65 3.21 -8.84 5.69
N ALA A 66 2.68 -8.91 4.47
CA ALA A 66 2.34 -10.18 3.83
C ALA A 66 3.62 -11.01 3.67
N SER A 67 3.65 -12.17 4.33
CA SER A 67 4.69 -13.18 4.18
C SER A 67 4.22 -14.26 3.21
N ARG A 68 5.12 -14.72 2.34
CA ARG A 68 4.90 -15.89 1.47
C ARG A 68 5.01 -17.19 2.25
#